data_AF-A0A4V1XR96-F1
#
_entry.id   AF-A0A4V1XR96-F1
#
_cell.length_a   1.000
_cell.length_b   1.000
_cell.length_c   1.000
_cell.angle_alpha   90.00
_cell.angle_beta   90.00
_cell.angle_gamma   90.00
#
_symmetry.space_group_name_H-M   'P 1'
#
loop_
_entity.id
_entity.type
_entity.pdbx_description
1 polymer ?
#
loop_
_entity_poly.entity_id
_entity_poly.type
_entity_poly.pdbx_seq_one_letter_code
_entity_poly.pdbx_strand_id
1 'polypeptide(L)'
;MRDYSKQGKGKGPEKSRLLTAEEAEQTRALLRQGCQVWEIALSIQRSKPAVRAALERDQDLAGQLTEKKKGKWSDLEIEYLLELLGRCRVPCLKEMARLLGRDASSVGRQINKMVAERRPTEQQRLPLVPPDGDLSEREQEVLEARMKDIKPSAEWAAHILALIPTPVKHILAASAPPTASTLKALEWQDTSRMGVYAWVLRPKLNNPLQMEDFVYVGSATKWDSGLSGRKSQHQRRKGRENKIPRLIRTNHLNRKGPFLTLLSMQLESPEPGEVLKARQLIILAEAVLTVWLGALGEVNRDSYGEEQKRL
;
A
#
# COMPACT_ATOMS: atom_id res chain seq x y z
N MET A 1 -36.94 -40.48 17.80
CA MET A 1 -37.05 -40.13 16.37
C MET A 1 -36.72 -38.65 16.18
N ARG A 2 -35.51 -38.36 15.70
CA ARG A 2 -35.14 -37.31 14.72
C ARG A 2 -33.64 -37.10 14.81
N ASP A 3 -32.93 -37.93 14.05
CA ASP A 3 -31.53 -37.78 13.72
C ASP A 3 -31.34 -36.58 12.78
N TYR A 4 -30.51 -35.62 13.16
CA TYR A 4 -30.00 -34.61 12.24
C TYR A 4 -28.76 -35.17 11.55
N SER A 5 -29.01 -35.76 10.38
CA SER A 5 -27.99 -36.20 9.43
C SER A 5 -27.19 -34.99 8.94
N LYS A 6 -25.91 -34.92 9.32
CA LYS A 6 -24.93 -33.99 8.73
C LYS A 6 -24.65 -34.45 7.30
N GLN A 7 -25.34 -33.86 6.33
CA GLN A 7 -24.92 -33.93 4.93
C GLN A 7 -23.57 -33.23 4.78
N GLY A 8 -22.53 -34.02 4.59
CA GLY A 8 -21.22 -33.56 4.21
C GLY A 8 -21.29 -32.80 2.89
N LYS A 9 -20.91 -31.53 2.90
CA LYS A 9 -20.51 -30.82 1.68
C LYS A 9 -19.28 -31.55 1.14
N GLY A 10 -19.46 -32.24 0.02
CA GLY A 10 -18.36 -32.86 -0.72
C GLY A 10 -17.27 -31.83 -1.00
N LYS A 11 -16.13 -32.00 -0.34
CA LYS A 11 -14.87 -31.47 -0.85
C LYS A 11 -14.65 -32.17 -2.19
N GLY A 12 -14.60 -31.40 -3.28
CA GLY A 12 -14.10 -31.91 -4.56
C GLY A 12 -12.73 -32.57 -4.36
N PRO A 13 -12.32 -33.50 -5.24
CA PRO A 13 -11.13 -34.29 -5.04
C PRO A 13 -9.94 -33.37 -4.78
N GLU A 14 -9.37 -33.52 -3.59
CA GLU A 14 -8.15 -32.86 -3.18
C GLU A 14 -7.05 -33.38 -4.10
N LYS A 15 -6.87 -32.70 -5.25
CA LYS A 15 -5.88 -33.06 -6.26
C LYS A 15 -4.54 -33.26 -5.54
N SER A 16 -4.04 -34.50 -5.56
CA SER A 16 -2.83 -34.93 -4.86
C SER A 16 -1.69 -33.93 -5.06
N ARG A 17 -0.86 -33.72 -4.03
CA ARG A 17 0.37 -32.91 -4.14
C ARG A 17 1.42 -33.50 -5.09
N LEU A 18 1.15 -34.67 -5.66
CA LEU A 18 2.03 -35.41 -6.56
C LEU A 18 1.42 -35.39 -7.96
N LEU A 19 2.25 -35.02 -8.95
CA LEU A 19 1.90 -35.15 -10.36
C LEU A 19 1.79 -36.64 -10.72
N THR A 20 0.84 -36.99 -11.59
CA THR A 20 0.80 -38.31 -12.20
C THR A 20 1.97 -38.50 -13.16
N ALA A 21 2.27 -39.75 -13.55
CA ALA A 21 3.32 -40.02 -14.53
C ALA A 21 3.07 -39.29 -15.87
N GLU A 22 1.81 -39.21 -16.30
CA GLU A 22 1.40 -38.48 -17.49
C GLU A 22 1.61 -36.96 -17.33
N GLU A 23 1.22 -36.38 -16.20
CA GLU A 23 1.43 -34.96 -15.90
C GLU A 23 2.93 -34.61 -15.82
N ALA A 24 3.75 -35.52 -15.31
CA ALA A 24 5.21 -35.37 -15.27
C ALA A 24 5.82 -35.39 -16.67
N GLU A 25 5.36 -36.30 -17.55
CA GLU A 25 5.82 -36.36 -18.95
C GLU A 25 5.41 -35.12 -19.74
N GLN A 26 4.16 -34.66 -19.57
CA GLN A 26 3.69 -33.39 -20.14
C GLN A 26 4.50 -32.20 -19.61
N THR A 27 4.84 -32.20 -18.31
CA THR A 27 5.71 -31.18 -17.71
C THR A 27 7.09 -31.17 -18.38
N ARG A 28 7.71 -32.34 -18.62
CA ARG A 28 8.99 -32.43 -19.36
C ARG A 28 8.88 -31.85 -20.77
N ALA A 29 7.83 -32.22 -21.50
CA ALA A 29 7.62 -31.72 -22.85
C ALA A 29 7.49 -30.19 -22.89
N LEU A 30 6.73 -29.60 -21.97
CA LEU A 30 6.55 -28.15 -21.87
C LEU A 30 7.84 -27.43 -21.44
N LEU A 31 8.63 -28.00 -20.53
CA LEU A 31 9.94 -27.44 -20.15
C LEU A 31 10.91 -27.40 -21.35
N ARG A 32 10.93 -28.45 -22.19
CA ARG A 32 11.73 -28.47 -23.42
C ARG A 32 11.30 -27.41 -24.42
N GLN A 33 10.03 -27.01 -24.40
CA GLN A 33 9.50 -25.89 -25.19
C GLN A 33 9.80 -24.51 -24.57
N GLY A 34 10.48 -24.46 -23.42
CA GLY A 34 10.80 -23.24 -22.70
C GLY A 34 9.65 -22.66 -21.88
N CYS A 35 8.60 -23.45 -21.62
CA CYS A 35 7.49 -23.03 -20.77
C CYS A 35 7.95 -22.82 -19.33
N GLN A 36 7.38 -21.80 -18.69
CA GLN A 36 7.62 -21.48 -17.30
C GLN A 36 6.62 -22.20 -16.39
N VAL A 37 6.96 -22.32 -15.11
CA VAL A 37 6.16 -23.04 -14.09
C VAL A 37 4.68 -22.67 -14.11
N TRP A 38 4.35 -21.39 -14.32
CA TRP A 38 2.97 -20.91 -14.32
C TRP A 38 2.20 -21.34 -15.59
N GLU A 39 2.88 -21.42 -16.74
CA GLU A 39 2.29 -21.90 -18.01
C GLU A 39 2.08 -23.41 -17.96
N ILE A 40 3.03 -24.13 -17.38
CA ILE A 40 2.93 -25.57 -17.14
C ILE A 40 1.73 -25.84 -16.24
N ALA A 41 1.64 -25.14 -15.10
CA ALA A 41 0.54 -25.28 -14.16
C ALA A 41 -0.83 -25.04 -14.83
N LEU A 42 -0.92 -24.02 -15.69
CA LEU A 42 -2.12 -23.75 -16.48
C LEU A 42 -2.43 -24.90 -17.46
N SER A 43 -1.43 -25.37 -18.19
CA SER A 43 -1.57 -26.40 -19.23
C SER A 43 -2.01 -27.75 -18.67
N ILE A 44 -1.44 -28.18 -17.54
CA ILE A 44 -1.79 -29.45 -16.87
C ILE A 44 -2.93 -29.28 -15.84
N GLN A 45 -3.53 -28.09 -15.75
CA GLN A 45 -4.61 -27.76 -14.81
C GLN A 45 -4.29 -28.09 -13.33
N ARG A 46 -3.06 -27.76 -12.92
CA ARG A 46 -2.54 -27.92 -11.54
C ARG A 46 -2.18 -26.58 -10.92
N SER A 47 -1.97 -26.59 -9.61
CA SER A 47 -1.49 -25.40 -8.90
C SER A 47 0.02 -25.21 -9.12
N LYS A 48 0.48 -23.96 -9.14
CA LYS A 48 1.91 -23.62 -9.26
C LYS A 48 2.77 -24.28 -8.16
N PRO A 49 2.32 -24.33 -6.89
CA PRO A 49 3.04 -25.05 -5.84
C PRO A 49 3.19 -26.54 -6.13
N ALA A 50 2.18 -27.20 -6.72
CA ALA A 50 2.29 -28.61 -7.07
C ALA A 50 3.36 -28.87 -8.14
N VAL A 51 3.44 -28.00 -9.16
CA VAL A 51 4.50 -28.07 -10.19
C VAL A 51 5.87 -27.82 -9.58
N ARG A 52 6.03 -26.80 -8.73
CA ARG A 52 7.31 -26.53 -8.04
C ARG A 52 7.75 -27.70 -7.17
N ALA A 53 6.85 -28.27 -6.39
CA ALA A 53 7.16 -29.43 -5.55
C ALA A 53 7.56 -30.67 -6.37
N ALA A 54 7.13 -30.76 -7.63
CA ALA A 54 7.59 -31.80 -8.55
C ALA A 54 8.99 -31.50 -9.09
N LEU A 55 9.25 -30.26 -9.51
CA LEU A 55 10.58 -29.82 -9.96
C LEU A 55 11.64 -29.96 -8.85
N GLU A 56 11.30 -29.64 -7.60
CA GLU A 56 12.24 -29.76 -6.47
C GLU A 56 12.63 -31.22 -6.17
N ARG A 57 11.77 -32.19 -6.51
CA ARG A 57 12.03 -33.62 -6.26
C ARG A 57 12.74 -34.31 -7.42
N ASP A 58 12.68 -33.77 -8.62
CA ASP A 58 13.23 -34.36 -9.83
C ASP A 58 14.29 -33.41 -10.43
N GLN A 59 15.56 -33.73 -10.21
CA GLN A 59 16.69 -32.91 -10.66
C GLN A 59 16.77 -32.82 -12.19
N ASP A 60 16.32 -33.85 -12.92
CA ASP A 60 16.32 -33.85 -14.39
C ASP A 60 15.26 -32.89 -14.92
N LEU A 61 14.12 -32.81 -14.24
CA LEU A 61 13.08 -31.82 -14.50
C LEU A 61 13.54 -30.40 -14.15
N ALA A 62 14.18 -30.21 -13.00
CA ALA A 62 14.70 -28.91 -12.58
C ALA A 62 15.75 -28.36 -13.55
N GLY A 63 16.65 -29.21 -14.05
CA GLY A 63 17.70 -28.84 -14.99
C GLY A 63 17.19 -28.39 -16.36
N GLN A 64 15.95 -28.73 -16.71
CA GLN A 64 15.32 -28.33 -17.98
C GLN A 64 14.57 -26.98 -17.91
N LEU A 65 14.41 -26.41 -16.72
CA LEU A 65 13.78 -25.10 -16.58
C LEU A 65 14.72 -24.02 -17.14
N THR A 66 14.39 -23.49 -18.32
CA THR A 66 15.13 -22.35 -18.90
C THR A 66 15.22 -21.18 -17.92
N GLU A 67 16.44 -20.67 -17.71
CA GLU A 67 16.70 -19.66 -16.69
C GLU A 67 15.81 -18.41 -16.85
N LYS A 68 15.67 -17.90 -18.09
CA LYS A 68 14.83 -16.73 -18.40
C LYS A 68 14.39 -16.70 -19.86
N LYS A 69 13.10 -16.42 -20.09
CA LYS A 69 12.54 -16.09 -21.41
C LYS A 69 13.11 -14.76 -21.94
N LYS A 70 13.47 -14.76 -23.22
CA LYS A 70 13.97 -13.59 -23.97
C LYS A 70 13.07 -13.33 -25.18
N GLY A 71 13.04 -12.09 -25.66
CA GLY A 71 12.29 -11.72 -26.86
C GLY A 71 10.91 -11.11 -26.61
N LYS A 72 10.04 -11.19 -27.63
CA LYS A 72 8.70 -10.58 -27.61
C LYS A 72 7.83 -11.16 -26.49
N TRP A 73 6.94 -10.35 -25.95
CA TRP A 73 5.95 -10.78 -24.96
C TRP A 73 4.76 -11.42 -25.69
N SER A 74 4.30 -12.58 -25.20
CA SER A 74 3.04 -13.16 -25.64
C SER A 74 1.86 -12.51 -24.92
N ASP A 75 0.66 -12.66 -25.47
CA ASP A 75 -0.57 -12.13 -24.86
C ASP A 75 -0.83 -12.79 -23.50
N LEU A 76 -0.56 -14.09 -23.37
CA LEU A 76 -0.69 -14.81 -22.10
C LEU A 76 0.27 -14.29 -21.02
N GLU A 77 1.51 -13.92 -21.39
CA GLU A 77 2.45 -13.29 -20.46
C GLU A 77 1.97 -11.90 -20.02
N ILE A 78 1.33 -11.16 -20.93
CA ILE A 78 0.75 -9.84 -20.66
C ILE A 78 -0.44 -9.98 -19.70
N GLU A 79 -1.36 -10.91 -19.95
CA GLU A 79 -2.49 -11.20 -19.07
C GLU A 79 -2.01 -11.62 -17.67
N TYR A 80 -1.02 -12.50 -17.60
CA TYR A 80 -0.49 -12.94 -16.32
C TYR A 80 0.25 -11.81 -15.58
N LEU A 81 0.96 -10.93 -16.29
CA LEU A 81 1.53 -9.72 -15.69
C LEU A 81 0.43 -8.80 -15.14
N LEU A 82 -0.69 -8.63 -15.85
CA LEU A 82 -1.84 -7.85 -15.37
C LEU A 82 -2.48 -8.48 -14.12
N GLU A 83 -2.59 -9.82 -14.06
CA GLU A 83 -3.04 -10.54 -12.87
C GLU A 83 -2.12 -10.27 -11.66
N LEU A 84 -0.80 -10.32 -11.87
CA LEU A 84 0.18 -10.00 -10.82
C LEU A 84 0.10 -8.53 -10.37
N LEU A 85 -0.08 -7.61 -11.31
CA LEU A 85 -0.28 -6.20 -11.02
C LEU A 85 -1.61 -5.94 -10.29
N GLY A 86 -2.66 -6.70 -10.58
CA GLY A 86 -3.96 -6.56 -9.92
C GLY A 86 -3.92 -6.92 -8.43
N ARG A 87 -2.96 -7.77 -8.05
CA ARG A 87 -2.76 -8.26 -6.68
C ARG A 87 -1.87 -7.40 -5.81
N CYS A 88 -1.19 -6.40 -6.36
CA CYS A 88 -0.24 -5.61 -5.57
C CYS A 88 -0.35 -4.12 -5.86
N ARG A 89 -0.33 -3.29 -4.82
CA ARG A 89 -0.32 -1.84 -4.98
C ARG A 89 1.03 -1.33 -5.48
N VAL A 90 2.13 -1.90 -4.99
CA VAL A 90 3.48 -1.58 -5.45
C VAL A 90 4.14 -2.79 -6.10
N PRO A 91 4.47 -2.74 -7.40
CA PRO A 91 5.09 -3.87 -8.09
C PRO A 91 6.50 -4.14 -7.59
N CYS A 92 6.78 -5.38 -7.17
CA CYS A 92 8.15 -5.84 -6.89
C CYS A 92 8.74 -6.51 -8.14
N LEU A 93 9.59 -5.78 -8.87
CA LEU A 93 10.17 -6.27 -10.14
C LEU A 93 10.90 -7.59 -10.01
N LYS A 94 11.66 -7.80 -8.92
CA LYS A 94 12.42 -9.05 -8.72
C LYS A 94 11.48 -10.25 -8.58
N GLU A 95 10.40 -10.07 -7.83
CA GLU A 95 9.44 -11.14 -7.61
C GLU A 95 8.62 -11.41 -8.87
N MET A 96 8.14 -10.37 -9.55
CA MET A 96 7.42 -10.52 -10.82
C MET A 96 8.29 -11.17 -11.89
N ALA A 97 9.56 -10.75 -12.01
CA ALA A 97 10.55 -11.38 -12.89
C ALA A 97 10.70 -12.87 -12.63
N ARG A 98 10.83 -13.26 -11.36
CA ARG A 98 10.91 -14.66 -10.92
C ARG A 98 9.63 -15.44 -11.27
N LEU A 99 8.45 -14.85 -11.06
CA LEU A 99 7.17 -15.50 -11.35
C LEU A 99 6.89 -15.64 -12.84
N LEU A 100 7.32 -14.67 -13.66
CA LEU A 100 7.17 -14.69 -15.12
C LEU A 100 8.28 -15.45 -15.83
N GLY A 101 9.39 -15.74 -15.15
CA GLY A 101 10.59 -16.30 -15.77
C GLY A 101 11.24 -15.34 -16.76
N ARG A 102 11.22 -14.03 -16.47
CA ARG A 102 11.81 -12.98 -17.32
C ARG A 102 12.80 -12.13 -16.54
N ASP A 103 13.64 -11.38 -17.25
CA ASP A 103 14.50 -10.37 -16.62
C ASP A 103 13.69 -9.21 -16.03
N ALA A 104 14.09 -8.76 -14.83
CA ALA A 104 13.45 -7.63 -14.14
C ALA A 104 13.44 -6.34 -14.97
N SER A 105 14.48 -6.12 -15.79
CA SER A 105 14.52 -4.99 -16.74
C SER A 105 13.50 -5.13 -17.86
N SER A 106 13.25 -6.36 -18.36
CA SER A 106 12.20 -6.64 -19.34
C SER A 106 10.82 -6.38 -18.76
N VAL A 107 10.55 -6.89 -17.56
CA VAL A 107 9.29 -6.66 -16.84
C VAL A 107 9.07 -5.17 -16.59
N GLY A 108 10.10 -4.45 -16.11
CA GLY A 108 10.00 -3.01 -15.87
C GLY A 108 9.71 -2.21 -17.15
N ARG A 109 10.34 -2.55 -18.28
CA ARG A 109 10.03 -1.92 -19.58
C ARG A 109 8.58 -2.17 -20.00
N GLN A 110 8.08 -3.39 -19.82
CA GLN A 110 6.70 -3.73 -20.19
C GLN A 110 5.68 -2.99 -19.30
N ILE A 111 5.92 -2.91 -18.00
CA ILE A 111 5.08 -2.13 -17.07
C ILE A 111 5.07 -0.66 -17.48
N ASN A 112 6.24 -0.07 -17.77
CA ASN A 112 6.32 1.33 -18.20
C ASN A 112 5.60 1.58 -19.53
N LYS A 113 5.66 0.63 -20.46
CA LYS A 113 4.90 0.66 -21.71
C LYS A 113 3.39 0.69 -21.43
N MET A 114 2.90 -0.22 -20.58
CA MET A 114 1.49 -0.24 -20.15
C MET A 114 1.06 1.05 -19.46
N VAL A 115 1.93 1.63 -18.61
CA VAL A 115 1.68 2.93 -17.95
C VAL A 115 1.56 4.04 -18.99
N ALA A 116 2.42 4.07 -20.01
CA ALA A 116 2.37 5.07 -21.07
C ALA A 116 1.10 4.94 -21.94
N GLU A 117 0.71 3.73 -22.30
CA GLU A 117 -0.49 3.43 -23.08
C GLU A 117 -1.79 3.71 -22.31
N ARG A 118 -1.77 3.50 -20.98
CA ARG A 118 -2.93 3.73 -20.12
C ARG A 118 -3.11 5.16 -19.64
N ARG A 119 -2.15 6.07 -19.85
CA ARG A 119 -2.37 7.47 -19.45
C ARG A 119 -3.64 7.96 -20.15
N PRO A 120 -4.75 8.17 -19.40
CA PRO A 120 -5.80 9.01 -19.93
C PRO A 120 -5.17 10.39 -20.05
N THR A 121 -5.53 11.11 -21.12
CA THR A 121 -5.43 12.56 -21.18
C THR A 121 -5.69 13.12 -19.78
N GLU A 122 -4.80 13.99 -19.28
CA GLU A 122 -5.10 14.87 -18.14
C GLU A 122 -6.27 15.78 -18.54
N GLN A 123 -7.46 15.21 -18.67
CA GLN A 123 -8.70 15.90 -18.88
C GLN A 123 -9.52 15.70 -17.61
N GLN A 124 -9.66 16.83 -16.90
CA GLN A 124 -10.68 17.12 -15.92
C GLN A 124 -10.57 16.38 -14.58
N ARG A 125 -9.65 16.86 -13.74
CA ARG A 125 -9.98 17.06 -12.33
C ARG A 125 -9.64 18.49 -11.99
N LEU A 126 -10.70 19.28 -11.84
CA LEU A 126 -10.61 20.66 -11.39
C LEU A 126 -9.67 20.71 -10.18
N PRO A 127 -8.76 21.70 -10.10
CA PRO A 127 -8.16 22.02 -8.83
C PRO A 127 -9.32 22.34 -7.89
N LEU A 128 -9.63 21.44 -6.97
CA LEU A 128 -10.33 21.82 -5.75
C LEU A 128 -9.31 22.68 -5.01
N VAL A 129 -9.30 23.97 -5.35
CA VAL A 129 -8.90 25.00 -4.40
C VAL A 129 -9.79 24.70 -3.19
N PRO A 130 -9.22 24.34 -2.03
CA PRO A 130 -10.01 24.23 -0.81
C PRO A 130 -10.79 25.54 -0.69
N PRO A 131 -12.12 25.52 -0.58
CA PRO A 131 -12.87 26.76 -0.51
C PRO A 131 -12.30 27.58 0.65
N ASP A 132 -11.84 28.79 0.36
CA ASP A 132 -11.54 29.78 1.38
C ASP A 132 -12.88 30.24 1.94
N GLY A 133 -13.41 29.47 2.90
CA GLY A 133 -14.73 29.67 3.48
C GLY A 133 -14.94 28.78 4.71
N ASP A 134 -15.95 29.10 5.50
CA ASP A 134 -16.34 28.27 6.63
C ASP A 134 -16.91 26.93 6.15
N LEU A 135 -16.87 25.92 7.02
CA LEU A 135 -17.51 24.64 6.77
C LEU A 135 -19.02 24.81 6.65
N SER A 136 -19.62 24.12 5.69
CA SER A 136 -21.06 23.93 5.69
C SER A 136 -21.50 23.05 6.88
N GLU A 137 -22.74 23.22 7.34
CA GLU A 137 -23.33 22.38 8.40
C GLU A 137 -23.18 20.89 8.09
N ARG A 138 -23.41 20.51 6.82
CA ARG A 138 -23.25 19.13 6.35
C ARG A 138 -21.82 18.61 6.50
N GLU A 139 -20.82 19.43 6.19
CA GLU A 139 -19.41 19.02 6.34
C GLU A 139 -19.05 18.83 7.81
N GLN A 140 -19.55 19.73 8.67
CA GLN A 140 -19.37 19.63 10.12
C GLN A 140 -20.01 18.34 10.67
N GLU A 141 -21.25 18.01 10.27
CA GLU A 141 -21.93 16.77 10.64
C GLU A 141 -21.15 15.51 10.22
N VAL A 142 -20.58 15.51 9.00
CA VAL A 142 -19.77 14.39 8.50
C VAL A 142 -18.52 14.20 9.36
N LEU A 143 -17.82 15.28 9.72
CA LEU A 143 -16.63 15.20 10.56
C LEU A 143 -16.95 14.69 11.96
N GLU A 144 -18.04 15.16 12.56
CA GLU A 144 -18.50 14.70 13.87
C GLU A 144 -18.91 13.22 13.84
N ALA A 145 -19.63 12.77 12.81
CA ALA A 145 -20.00 11.37 12.64
C ALA A 145 -18.75 10.48 12.52
N ARG A 146 -17.81 10.86 11.66
CA ARG A 146 -16.54 10.13 11.51
C ARG A 146 -15.71 10.10 12.78
N MET A 147 -15.80 11.12 13.62
CA MET A 147 -15.08 11.18 14.90
C MET A 147 -15.71 10.23 15.91
N LYS A 148 -17.04 10.15 15.95
CA LYS A 148 -17.78 9.19 16.78
C LYS A 148 -17.41 7.74 16.43
N ASP A 149 -17.18 7.44 15.16
CA ASP A 149 -16.77 6.09 14.72
C ASP A 149 -15.42 5.65 15.28
N ILE A 150 -14.51 6.58 15.57
CA ILE A 150 -13.20 6.31 16.17
C ILE A 150 -13.29 6.20 17.70
N LYS A 151 -14.40 6.64 18.30
CA LYS A 151 -14.68 6.60 19.75
C LYS A 151 -13.62 7.26 20.65
N PRO A 152 -13.01 8.42 20.30
CA PRO A 152 -12.35 9.24 21.33
C PRO A 152 -13.41 9.78 22.31
N SER A 153 -13.01 10.21 23.50
CA SER A 153 -13.96 10.89 24.37
C SER A 153 -14.41 12.21 23.74
N ALA A 154 -15.63 12.65 24.05
CA ALA A 154 -16.24 13.82 23.42
C ALA A 154 -15.40 15.10 23.58
N GLU A 155 -14.73 15.25 24.72
CA GLU A 155 -13.82 16.37 24.98
C GLU A 155 -12.63 16.37 24.02
N TRP A 156 -11.94 15.23 23.85
CA TRP A 156 -10.79 15.13 22.96
C TRP A 156 -11.20 15.27 21.49
N ALA A 157 -12.35 14.72 21.12
CA ALA A 157 -12.95 14.89 19.80
C ALA A 157 -13.09 16.38 19.44
N ALA A 158 -13.71 17.16 20.32
CA ALA A 158 -13.91 18.59 20.12
C ALA A 158 -12.59 19.35 20.00
N HIS A 159 -11.61 19.05 20.86
CA HIS A 159 -10.29 19.70 20.80
C HIS A 159 -9.54 19.37 19.51
N ILE A 160 -9.55 18.12 19.06
CA ILE A 160 -8.91 17.74 17.79
C ILE A 160 -9.57 18.46 16.63
N LEU A 161 -10.91 18.45 16.56
CA LEU A 161 -11.64 19.14 15.49
C LEU A 161 -11.37 20.64 15.51
N ALA A 162 -11.26 21.28 16.67
CA ALA A 162 -10.93 22.71 16.76
C ALA A 162 -9.55 23.04 16.17
N LEU A 163 -8.57 22.14 16.32
CA LEU A 163 -7.18 22.36 15.89
C LEU A 163 -6.90 22.04 14.41
N ILE A 164 -7.77 21.28 13.74
CA ILE A 164 -7.62 20.97 12.32
C ILE A 164 -7.88 22.26 11.51
N PRO A 165 -6.98 22.71 10.63
CA PRO A 165 -7.22 23.86 9.77
C PRO A 165 -8.40 23.63 8.82
N THR A 166 -9.17 24.67 8.54
CA THR A 166 -10.36 24.60 7.66
C THR A 166 -10.11 23.93 6.30
N PRO A 167 -9.01 24.22 5.57
CA PRO A 167 -8.71 23.50 4.33
C PRO A 167 -8.59 21.99 4.51
N VAL A 168 -8.04 21.53 5.62
CA VAL A 168 -7.92 20.10 5.94
C VAL A 168 -9.29 19.53 6.30
N LYS A 169 -10.14 20.28 7.00
CA LYS A 169 -11.51 19.85 7.31
C LYS A 169 -12.35 19.61 6.05
N HIS A 170 -12.31 20.49 5.06
CA HIS A 170 -12.99 20.27 3.77
C HIS A 170 -12.54 18.98 3.09
N ILE A 171 -11.22 18.70 3.11
CA ILE A 171 -10.66 17.48 2.54
C ILE A 171 -11.18 16.23 3.28
N LEU A 172 -11.30 16.30 4.60
CA LEU A 172 -11.74 15.18 5.44
C LEU A 172 -13.26 14.98 5.41
N ALA A 173 -14.03 16.04 5.21
CA ALA A 173 -15.49 16.01 5.08
C ALA A 173 -15.96 15.52 3.70
N ALA A 174 -15.07 15.53 2.69
CA ALA A 174 -15.39 15.06 1.35
C ALA A 174 -15.91 13.60 1.35
N SER A 175 -16.90 13.34 0.50
CA SER A 175 -17.50 12.01 0.34
C SER A 175 -16.53 11.00 -0.29
N ALA A 176 -15.62 11.48 -1.13
CA ALA A 176 -14.58 10.68 -1.76
C ALA A 176 -13.28 10.70 -0.95
N PRO A 177 -12.50 9.61 -0.93
CA PRO A 177 -11.17 9.62 -0.35
C PRO A 177 -10.28 10.71 -0.96
N PRO A 178 -9.44 11.39 -0.17
CA PRO A 178 -8.63 12.48 -0.67
C PRO A 178 -7.58 11.96 -1.64
N THR A 179 -7.45 12.63 -2.78
CA THR A 179 -6.43 12.30 -3.76
C THR A 179 -5.09 12.89 -3.38
N ALA A 180 -4.01 12.33 -3.91
CA ALA A 180 -2.67 12.87 -3.72
C ALA A 180 -2.53 14.31 -4.21
N SER A 181 -3.23 14.69 -5.29
CA SER A 181 -3.28 16.08 -5.77
C SER A 181 -3.98 17.00 -4.78
N THR A 182 -5.11 16.56 -4.23
CA THR A 182 -5.85 17.32 -3.20
C THR A 182 -4.97 17.57 -1.98
N LEU A 183 -4.25 16.54 -1.51
CA LEU A 183 -3.35 16.70 -0.36
C LEU A 183 -2.17 17.60 -0.68
N LYS A 184 -1.60 17.54 -1.88
CA LYS A 184 -0.48 18.40 -2.30
C LYS A 184 -0.81 19.88 -2.38
N ALA A 185 -2.09 20.25 -2.40
CA ALA A 185 -2.52 21.64 -2.31
C ALA A 185 -2.34 22.21 -0.88
N LEU A 186 -2.17 21.36 0.13
CA LEU A 186 -1.89 21.81 1.50
C LEU A 186 -0.44 22.29 1.63
N GLU A 187 -0.25 23.31 2.46
CA GLU A 187 1.08 23.86 2.69
C GLU A 187 1.82 23.18 3.85
N TRP A 188 3.15 23.19 3.77
CA TRP A 188 4.00 22.86 4.90
C TRP A 188 4.25 24.11 5.74
N GLN A 189 3.90 24.06 7.02
CA GLN A 189 4.27 25.09 7.98
C GLN A 189 5.66 24.80 8.55
N ASP A 190 6.64 25.62 8.22
CA ASP A 190 7.99 25.51 8.76
C ASP A 190 8.09 26.17 10.14
N THR A 191 7.66 25.46 11.18
CA THR A 191 7.51 25.98 12.53
C THR A 191 8.04 25.02 13.60
N SER A 192 8.35 25.54 14.79
CA SER A 192 8.68 24.75 15.99
C SER A 192 7.45 24.26 16.75
N ARG A 193 6.23 24.60 16.29
CA ARG A 193 4.96 24.13 16.86
C ARG A 193 4.83 22.62 16.81
N MET A 194 4.15 22.06 17.82
CA MET A 194 3.75 20.66 17.76
C MET A 194 2.66 20.48 16.71
N GLY A 195 2.54 19.30 16.13
CA GLY A 195 1.57 19.10 15.08
C GLY A 195 1.51 17.69 14.51
N VAL A 196 0.56 17.51 13.61
CA VAL A 196 0.43 16.32 12.76
C VAL A 196 0.73 16.73 11.33
N TYR A 197 1.50 15.92 10.63
CA TYR A 197 1.85 16.15 9.23
C TYR A 197 1.57 14.92 8.38
N ALA A 198 1.43 15.16 7.08
CA ALA A 198 1.44 14.13 6.05
C ALA A 198 2.75 14.20 5.25
N TRP A 199 3.17 13.05 4.72
CA TRP A 199 4.24 12.92 3.74
C TRP A 199 3.72 12.11 2.56
N VAL A 200 3.62 12.75 1.39
CA VAL A 200 3.13 12.08 0.17
C VAL A 200 4.29 11.41 -0.54
N LEU A 201 4.25 10.09 -0.62
CA LEU A 201 5.31 9.22 -1.13
C LEU A 201 4.88 8.55 -2.42
N ARG A 202 5.74 8.57 -3.43
CA ARG A 202 5.46 7.89 -4.70
C ARG A 202 6.06 6.49 -4.71
N PRO A 203 5.41 5.49 -5.32
CA PRO A 203 6.08 4.22 -5.57
C PRO A 203 7.27 4.44 -6.51
N LYS A 204 8.35 3.64 -6.35
CA LYS A 204 9.50 3.68 -7.26
C LYS A 204 9.17 3.18 -8.66
N LEU A 205 8.14 2.34 -8.76
CA LEU A 205 7.59 1.82 -10.00
C LEU A 205 6.08 1.93 -9.94
N ASN A 206 5.49 2.63 -10.91
CA ASN A 206 4.05 2.83 -10.95
C ASN A 206 3.35 1.55 -11.37
N ASN A 207 2.31 1.16 -10.64
CA ASN A 207 1.38 0.16 -11.11
C ASN A 207 0.38 0.81 -12.09
N PRO A 208 0.30 0.38 -13.36
CA PRO A 208 -0.67 0.90 -14.32
C PRO A 208 -2.14 0.64 -13.92
N LEU A 209 -2.38 -0.26 -12.98
CA LEU A 209 -3.72 -0.56 -12.44
C LEU A 209 -4.05 0.26 -11.18
N GLN A 210 -3.05 0.79 -10.48
CA GLN A 210 -3.19 1.46 -9.20
C GLN A 210 -2.22 2.65 -9.13
N MET A 211 -2.56 3.74 -9.83
CA MET A 211 -1.74 4.95 -9.95
C MET A 211 -1.93 5.92 -8.77
N GLU A 212 -1.84 5.41 -7.54
CA GLU A 212 -2.03 6.24 -6.36
C GLU A 212 -0.70 6.50 -5.63
N ASP A 213 -0.50 7.76 -5.23
CA ASP A 213 0.56 8.07 -4.26
C ASP A 213 0.16 7.53 -2.88
N PHE A 214 1.15 7.25 -2.06
CA PHE A 214 0.98 6.84 -0.68
C PHE A 214 1.04 8.04 0.25
N VAL A 215 0.25 7.99 1.32
CA VAL A 215 0.29 9.01 2.37
C VAL A 215 0.85 8.36 3.62
N TYR A 216 1.87 8.97 4.21
CA TYR A 216 2.31 8.66 5.57
C TYR A 216 1.88 9.80 6.49
N VAL A 217 1.25 9.48 7.62
CA VAL A 217 0.89 10.47 8.64
C VAL A 217 1.81 10.28 9.83
N GLY A 218 2.23 11.38 10.45
CA GLY A 218 3.06 11.32 11.64
C GLY A 218 2.89 12.53 12.54
N SER A 219 3.30 12.38 13.79
CA SER A 219 3.34 13.48 14.77
C SER A 219 4.71 14.13 14.91
N ALA A 220 4.68 15.39 15.29
CA ALA A 220 5.80 16.21 15.69
C ALA A 220 5.56 16.73 17.11
N THR A 221 6.00 15.95 18.10
CA THR A 221 5.74 16.19 19.54
C THR A 221 6.96 16.69 20.31
N LYS A 222 8.10 16.85 19.62
CA LYS A 222 9.35 17.27 20.27
C LYS A 222 9.32 18.78 20.50
N TRP A 223 9.52 19.15 21.76
CA TRP A 223 9.66 20.53 22.20
C TRP A 223 10.81 21.25 21.46
N ASP A 224 10.67 22.55 21.22
CA ASP A 224 11.59 23.45 20.50
C ASP A 224 11.96 23.09 19.06
N SER A 225 11.36 22.05 18.48
CA SER A 225 11.69 21.61 17.13
C SER A 225 10.48 21.31 16.28
N GLY A 226 9.42 20.74 16.87
CA GLY A 226 8.11 20.63 16.24
C GLY A 226 8.15 20.09 14.80
N LEU A 227 7.31 20.67 13.96
CA LEU A 227 7.18 20.30 12.56
C LEU A 227 8.51 20.43 11.79
N SER A 228 9.18 21.57 11.86
CA SER A 228 10.45 21.85 11.15
C SER A 228 11.56 20.83 11.47
N GLY A 229 11.73 20.53 12.76
CA GLY A 229 12.68 19.53 13.22
C GLY A 229 12.33 18.11 12.75
N ARG A 230 11.04 17.79 12.69
CA ARG A 230 10.57 16.48 12.23
C ARG A 230 10.80 16.28 10.74
N LYS A 231 10.55 17.29 9.91
CA LYS A 231 10.89 17.27 8.47
C LYS A 231 12.39 17.08 8.26
N SER A 232 13.20 17.85 8.98
CA SER A 232 14.66 17.71 8.97
C SER A 232 15.12 16.30 9.34
N GLN A 233 14.49 15.68 10.35
CA GLN A 233 14.79 14.31 10.77
C GLN A 233 14.52 13.29 9.65
N HIS A 234 13.41 13.41 8.92
CA HIS A 234 13.08 12.49 7.81
C HIS A 234 14.01 12.64 6.61
N GLN A 235 14.48 13.86 6.37
CA GLN A 235 15.37 14.16 5.25
C GLN A 235 16.82 13.72 5.53
N ARG A 236 17.25 13.71 6.80
CA ARG A 236 18.58 13.22 7.19
C ARG A 236 18.70 11.71 6.91
N ARG A 237 19.77 11.33 6.19
CA ARG A 237 20.08 9.94 5.82
C ARG A 237 20.85 9.16 6.88
N LYS A 238 21.34 9.80 7.95
CA LYS A 238 22.26 9.20 8.93
C LYS A 238 21.53 8.83 10.23
N GLY A 239 21.62 7.56 10.62
CA GLY A 239 21.10 7.01 11.88
C GLY A 239 20.78 5.51 11.78
N ARG A 240 20.55 4.85 12.92
CA ARG A 240 20.03 3.47 12.98
C ARG A 240 18.75 3.35 12.13
N GLU A 241 18.51 2.17 11.55
CA GLU A 241 17.31 1.91 10.73
C GLU A 241 16.05 2.02 11.60
N ASN A 242 15.44 3.20 11.56
CA ASN A 242 14.16 3.46 12.24
C ASN A 242 12.99 2.91 11.39
N LYS A 243 11.80 2.84 12.01
CA LYS A 243 10.56 2.30 11.43
C LYS A 243 10.17 2.88 10.07
N ILE A 244 10.37 4.19 9.86
CA ILE A 244 9.94 4.89 8.64
C ILE A 244 10.81 4.53 7.42
N PRO A 245 12.16 4.56 7.49
CA PRO A 245 13.01 3.99 6.45
C PRO A 245 12.62 2.55 6.07
N ARG A 246 12.27 1.72 7.06
CA ARG A 246 11.79 0.36 6.83
C ARG A 246 10.47 0.34 6.07
N LEU A 247 9.47 1.12 6.50
CA LEU A 247 8.16 1.22 5.84
C LEU A 247 8.30 1.65 4.37
N ILE A 248 9.13 2.67 4.11
CA ILE A 248 9.44 3.16 2.76
C ILE A 248 10.12 2.07 1.91
N ARG A 249 11.07 1.32 2.49
CA ARG A 249 11.77 0.24 1.80
C ARG A 249 10.83 -0.92 1.48
N THR A 250 10.06 -1.38 2.46
CA THR A 250 9.12 -2.51 2.33
C THR A 250 8.05 -2.21 1.29
N ASN A 251 7.56 -0.98 1.23
CA ASN A 251 6.57 -0.56 0.23
C ASN A 251 7.23 -0.05 -1.07
N HIS A 252 8.54 -0.21 -1.25
CA HIS A 252 9.28 0.25 -2.44
C HIS A 252 8.99 1.71 -2.85
N LEU A 253 8.91 2.61 -1.87
CA LEU A 253 8.54 4.01 -2.07
C LEU A 253 9.78 4.91 -2.26
N ASN A 254 9.57 6.03 -2.94
CA ASN A 254 10.53 7.10 -3.09
C ASN A 254 10.40 8.08 -1.92
N ARG A 255 11.53 8.41 -1.29
CA ARG A 255 11.61 9.41 -0.20
C ARG A 255 11.48 10.85 -0.69
N LYS A 256 11.50 11.07 -1.99
CA LYS A 256 11.31 12.40 -2.58
C LYS A 256 9.81 12.64 -2.69
N GLY A 257 9.27 13.40 -1.74
CA GLY A 257 7.85 13.65 -1.61
C GLY A 257 7.58 14.88 -0.74
N PRO A 258 6.49 15.63 -1.00
CA PRO A 258 6.16 16.81 -0.23
C PRO A 258 5.67 16.44 1.18
N PHE A 259 6.08 17.26 2.14
CA PHE A 259 5.51 17.28 3.48
C PHE A 259 4.39 18.33 3.52
N LEU A 260 3.36 18.07 4.32
CA LEU A 260 2.15 18.90 4.40
C LEU A 260 1.73 18.97 5.87
N THR A 261 1.25 20.11 6.33
CA THR A 261 0.73 20.24 7.70
C THR A 261 -0.75 19.86 7.73
N LEU A 262 -1.13 18.92 8.61
CA LEU A 262 -2.53 18.54 8.83
C LEU A 262 -3.12 19.23 10.07
N LEU A 263 -2.28 19.50 11.06
CA LEU A 263 -2.64 20.17 12.30
C LEU A 263 -1.38 20.80 12.91
N SER A 264 -1.51 22.00 13.46
CA SER A 264 -0.44 22.67 14.20
C SER A 264 -0.99 23.28 15.47
N MET A 265 -0.29 23.08 16.59
CA MET A 265 -0.66 23.53 17.92
C MET A 265 0.50 24.32 18.54
N GLN A 266 0.21 25.56 18.94
CA GLN A 266 1.10 26.34 19.78
C GLN A 266 0.93 25.89 21.23
N LEU A 267 2.04 25.74 21.95
CA LEU A 267 2.00 25.48 23.39
C LEU A 267 1.86 26.81 24.12
N GLU A 268 0.91 26.85 25.05
CA GLU A 268 0.66 28.02 25.90
C GLU A 268 1.69 28.12 27.02
N SER A 269 2.20 26.98 27.49
CA SER A 269 3.15 26.90 28.60
C SER A 269 4.21 25.81 28.37
N PRO A 270 5.47 26.03 28.78
CA PRO A 270 6.51 25.01 28.81
C PRO A 270 6.38 24.04 30.00
N GLU A 271 5.37 24.21 30.86
CA GLU A 271 5.16 23.36 32.02
C GLU A 271 5.01 21.88 31.62
N PRO A 272 5.69 20.95 32.32
CA PRO A 272 5.70 19.53 31.93
C PRO A 272 4.31 18.90 31.78
N GLY A 273 3.35 19.31 32.60
CA GLY A 273 1.97 18.82 32.54
C GLY A 273 1.25 19.22 31.25
N GLU A 274 1.36 20.49 30.86
CA GLU A 274 0.76 21.02 29.63
C GLU A 274 1.44 20.44 28.38
N VAL A 275 2.76 20.30 28.42
CA VAL A 275 3.53 19.60 27.38
C VAL A 275 3.04 18.16 27.21
N LEU A 276 2.78 17.45 28.31
CA LEU A 276 2.31 16.06 28.24
C LEU A 276 0.91 15.96 27.63
N LYS A 277 -0.04 16.81 28.06
CA LYS A 277 -1.40 16.86 27.50
C LYS A 277 -1.38 17.16 26.00
N ALA A 278 -0.62 18.17 25.58
CA ALA A 278 -0.48 18.50 24.17
C ALA A 278 0.09 17.34 23.36
N ARG A 279 1.10 16.63 23.88
CA ARG A 279 1.65 15.43 23.21
C ARG A 279 0.60 14.34 23.04
N GLN A 280 -0.19 14.05 24.07
CA GLN A 280 -1.27 13.08 24.00
C GLN A 280 -2.30 13.47 22.93
N LEU A 281 -2.62 14.76 22.82
CA LEU A 281 -3.57 15.29 21.83
C LEU A 281 -3.08 15.10 20.41
N ILE A 282 -1.82 15.44 20.18
CA ILE A 282 -1.18 15.28 18.88
C ILE A 282 -1.05 13.81 18.47
N ILE A 283 -0.78 12.90 19.41
CA ILE A 283 -0.72 11.45 19.14
C ILE A 283 -2.10 10.89 18.80
N LEU A 284 -3.13 11.30 19.53
CA LEU A 284 -4.51 10.88 19.23
C LEU A 284 -4.96 11.44 17.87
N ALA A 285 -4.65 12.72 17.58
CA ALA A 285 -4.91 13.33 16.28
C ALA A 285 -4.17 12.62 15.14
N GLU A 286 -2.92 12.19 15.34
CA GLU A 286 -2.18 11.36 14.38
C GLU A 286 -2.94 10.08 14.06
N ALA A 287 -3.43 9.36 15.08
CA ALA A 287 -4.18 8.12 14.89
C ALA A 287 -5.48 8.37 14.09
N VAL A 288 -6.26 9.39 14.47
CA VAL A 288 -7.50 9.77 13.78
C VAL A 288 -7.24 10.10 12.31
N LEU A 289 -6.28 10.98 12.05
CA LEU A 289 -5.94 11.42 10.69
C LEU A 289 -5.33 10.29 9.86
N THR A 290 -4.61 9.35 10.48
CA THR A 290 -4.12 8.14 9.80
C THR A 290 -5.27 7.30 9.25
N VAL A 291 -6.31 7.08 10.07
CA VAL A 291 -7.50 6.31 9.66
C VAL A 291 -8.26 7.04 8.57
N TRP A 292 -8.57 8.32 8.77
CA TRP A 292 -9.40 9.09 7.82
C TRP A 292 -8.73 9.29 6.46
N LEU A 293 -7.41 9.43 6.42
CA LEU A 293 -6.66 9.59 5.16
C LEU A 293 -6.33 8.25 4.49
N GLY A 294 -6.69 7.11 5.09
CA GLY A 294 -6.24 5.79 4.61
C GLY A 294 -4.72 5.70 4.51
N ALA A 295 -4.02 6.39 5.40
CA ALA A 295 -2.58 6.51 5.36
C ALA A 295 -1.90 5.17 5.67
N LEU A 296 -0.64 5.05 5.27
CA LEU A 296 0.21 3.92 5.61
C LEU A 296 0.31 3.77 7.13
N GLY A 297 -0.51 2.87 7.67
CA GLY A 297 -0.45 2.45 9.06
C GLY A 297 0.71 1.51 9.33
N GLU A 298 0.88 1.18 10.61
CA GLU A 298 1.69 0.04 11.00
C GLU A 298 1.08 -1.23 10.43
N VAL A 299 1.81 -1.91 9.54
CA VAL A 299 1.42 -3.27 9.14
C VAL A 299 1.64 -4.17 10.34
N ASN A 300 0.56 -4.50 11.05
CA ASN A 300 0.56 -5.66 11.95
C ASN A 300 0.90 -6.86 11.07
N ARG A 301 2.00 -7.57 11.39
CA ARG A 301 2.55 -8.66 10.56
C ARG A 301 1.54 -9.76 10.24
N ASP A 302 0.43 -9.82 10.97
CA ASP A 302 -0.56 -10.88 10.86
C ASP A 302 -1.46 -10.75 9.62
N SER A 303 -1.71 -9.53 9.10
CA SER A 303 -2.62 -9.35 7.96
C SER A 303 -2.00 -9.66 6.60
N TYR A 304 -0.67 -9.57 6.46
CA TYR A 304 0.04 -10.03 5.25
C TYR A 304 0.58 -11.46 5.37
N GLY A 305 0.71 -11.96 6.61
CA GLY A 305 1.22 -13.29 6.90
C GLY A 305 0.25 -14.41 6.52
N GLU A 306 -1.06 -14.19 6.59
CA GLU A 306 -2.03 -15.25 6.26
C GLU A 306 -2.24 -15.43 4.75
N GLU A 307 -2.21 -14.36 3.95
CA GLU A 307 -2.27 -14.48 2.48
C GLU A 307 -0.99 -15.07 1.89
N GLN A 308 0.17 -14.83 2.51
CA GLN A 308 1.43 -15.46 2.08
C GLN A 308 1.59 -16.91 2.55
N LYS A 309 0.94 -17.31 3.66
CA LYS A 309 0.96 -18.71 4.15
C LYS A 309 0.00 -19.64 3.40
N ARG A 310 -0.83 -19.11 2.50
CA ARG A 310 -1.69 -19.91 1.60
C ARG A 310 -1.07 -20.17 0.21
N LEU A 311 0.19 -19.77 0.00
CA LEU A 311 1.02 -20.13 -1.15
C LEU A 311 2.01 -21.25 -0.80
#